data_AF-A0A8C3CBY8-F1
#
_entry.id   AF-A0A8C3CBY8-F1
#
_cell.length_a   1.000
_cell.length_b   1.000
_cell.length_c   1.000
_cell.angle_alpha   90.00
_cell.angle_beta   90.00
_cell.angle_gamma   90.00
#
_symmetry.space_group_name_H-M   'P 1'
#
loop_
_entity.id
_entity.type
_entity.pdbx_description
1 polymer ?
#
loop_
_entity_poly.entity_id
_entity_poly.type
_entity_poly.pdbx_seq_one_letter_code
_entity_poly.pdbx_strand_id
1 'polypeptide(L)'
;VQALVLLTHYHSLASFVFGCGINPEAEQDGGHGARPPSPHGDSSPASEDSMGCSGGKDALQEVEALMERMKLLQESQQEEEGVTQEEMATRFELEKTESLLVAPSDLAEHSLQPSVLCFVEDPEFGYKDFTRRGEQAPPTFRAQDYTWEDHGYSLINRLYPDVGQLLDEKFQVVYNLTYNTIAMHCGVDTSMLRRAIWNYVHCVFGIRYDDYDYGEVNQLLERSLKIYIKTVACYPEKTTKRMYAQFWRHFKHSEKVHINLLLLEARMQAALLYALRAVTRYMT
;
A
#
# COMPACT_ATOMS: atom_id res chain seq x y z
N VAL A 1 -22.29 -8.42 -7.68
CA VAL A 1 -21.36 -8.25 -6.54
C VAL A 1 -20.19 -9.24 -6.61
N GLN A 2 -20.42 -10.55 -6.75
CA GLN A 2 -19.34 -11.53 -6.89
C GLN A 2 -18.27 -11.15 -7.93
N ALA A 3 -18.66 -10.72 -9.13
CA ALA A 3 -17.71 -10.28 -10.16
C ALA A 3 -16.85 -9.07 -9.71
N LEU A 4 -17.42 -8.11 -8.97
CA LEU A 4 -16.66 -6.98 -8.42
C LEU A 4 -15.63 -7.47 -7.40
N VAL A 5 -15.99 -8.43 -6.56
CA VAL A 5 -15.07 -9.05 -5.59
C VAL A 5 -13.94 -9.77 -6.32
N LEU A 6 -14.23 -10.56 -7.36
CA LEU A 6 -13.21 -11.25 -8.15
C LEU A 6 -12.25 -10.27 -8.83
N LEU A 7 -12.78 -9.25 -9.52
CA LEU A 7 -11.97 -8.25 -10.21
C LEU A 7 -11.04 -7.50 -9.24
N THR A 8 -11.59 -6.99 -8.13
CA THR A 8 -10.79 -6.26 -7.13
C THR A 8 -9.78 -7.17 -6.43
N HIS A 9 -10.14 -8.44 -6.18
CA HIS A 9 -9.23 -9.44 -5.64
C HIS A 9 -8.03 -9.67 -6.57
N TYR A 10 -8.26 -9.98 -7.85
CA TYR A 10 -7.16 -10.22 -8.80
C TYR A 10 -6.34 -8.97 -9.12
N HIS A 11 -6.92 -7.77 -9.08
CA HIS A 11 -6.15 -6.52 -9.14
C HIS A 11 -5.20 -6.37 -7.94
N SER A 12 -5.69 -6.65 -6.73
CA SER A 12 -4.88 -6.60 -5.50
C SER A 12 -3.80 -7.69 -5.47
N LEU A 13 -4.12 -8.89 -5.98
CA LEU A 13 -3.17 -9.99 -6.08
C LEU A 13 -2.07 -9.69 -7.10
N ALA A 14 -2.39 -9.02 -8.21
CA ALA A 14 -1.37 -8.54 -9.16
C ALA A 14 -0.39 -7.58 -8.48
N SER A 15 -0.87 -6.63 -7.66
CA SER A 15 0.02 -5.79 -6.83
C SER A 15 0.95 -6.63 -5.96
N PHE A 16 0.42 -7.65 -5.29
CA PHE A 16 1.22 -8.51 -4.42
C PHE A 16 2.27 -9.31 -5.19
N VAL A 17 1.90 -9.89 -6.34
CA VAL A 17 2.81 -10.66 -7.22
C VAL A 17 3.99 -9.81 -7.66
N PHE A 18 3.74 -8.61 -8.21
CA PHE A 18 4.80 -7.73 -8.66
C PHE A 18 5.59 -7.11 -7.50
N GLY A 19 4.89 -6.70 -6.44
CA GLY A 19 5.46 -6.09 -5.25
C GLY A 19 6.44 -7.02 -4.52
N CYS A 20 6.09 -8.29 -4.38
CA CYS A 20 6.92 -9.33 -3.77
C CYS A 20 7.88 -10.03 -4.75
N GLY A 21 7.79 -9.75 -6.06
CA GLY A 21 8.62 -10.37 -7.09
C GLY A 21 8.37 -11.87 -7.23
N ILE A 22 7.11 -12.31 -7.16
CA ILE A 22 6.73 -13.72 -7.31
C ILE A 22 6.97 -14.14 -8.76
N ASN A 23 7.79 -15.18 -8.95
CA ASN A 23 8.08 -15.73 -10.26
C ASN A 23 7.03 -16.77 -10.67
N PRO A 24 6.70 -16.89 -11.97
CA PRO A 24 5.90 -18.00 -12.46
C PRO A 24 6.59 -19.33 -12.14
N GLU A 25 5.82 -20.37 -11.90
CA GLU A 25 6.36 -21.72 -11.79
C GLU A 25 7.02 -22.06 -13.14
N ALA A 26 8.30 -22.43 -13.12
CA ALA A 26 8.97 -22.88 -14.32
C ALA A 26 8.21 -24.11 -14.85
N GLU A 27 7.78 -24.07 -16.12
CA GLU A 27 7.14 -25.21 -16.75
C GLU A 27 8.00 -26.45 -16.52
N GLN A 28 7.41 -27.44 -15.86
CA GLN A 28 8.07 -28.69 -15.50
C GLN A 28 8.17 -29.57 -16.75
N ASP A 29 8.90 -29.12 -17.76
CA ASP A 29 9.26 -29.93 -18.91
C ASP A 29 10.53 -30.72 -18.55
N GLY A 30 10.31 -31.96 -18.12
CA GLY A 30 11.29 -33.07 -18.19
C GLY A 30 12.70 -32.83 -17.66
N GLY A 31 12.89 -32.71 -16.35
CA GLY A 31 14.21 -32.88 -15.74
C GLY A 31 14.24 -32.57 -14.26
N HIS A 32 14.75 -33.49 -13.44
CA HIS A 32 15.03 -33.30 -12.02
C HIS A 32 16.04 -32.15 -11.82
N GLY A 33 15.56 -30.91 -11.78
CA GLY A 33 16.32 -29.71 -11.46
C GLY A 33 15.91 -29.21 -10.08
N ALA A 34 16.87 -29.18 -9.15
CA ALA A 34 16.67 -28.76 -7.77
C ALA A 34 15.95 -27.41 -7.67
N ARG A 35 14.80 -27.40 -6.98
CA ARG A 35 14.09 -26.20 -6.54
C ARG A 35 15.07 -25.31 -5.78
N PRO A 36 15.30 -24.04 -6.18
CA PRO A 36 16.05 -23.12 -5.33
C PRO A 36 15.23 -22.94 -4.03
N PRO A 37 15.84 -23.06 -2.84
CA PRO A 37 15.11 -22.90 -1.60
C PRO A 37 14.54 -21.49 -1.53
N SER A 38 13.31 -21.37 -1.00
CA SER A 38 12.78 -20.10 -0.53
C SER A 38 13.83 -19.44 0.37
N PRO A 39 14.09 -18.12 0.28
CA PRO A 39 15.05 -17.49 1.18
C PRO A 39 14.58 -17.71 2.62
N HIS A 40 15.23 -18.64 3.31
CA HIS A 40 14.99 -18.93 4.71
C HIS A 40 15.41 -17.69 5.52
N GLY A 41 14.55 -17.26 6.43
CA GLY A 41 14.72 -16.04 7.24
C GLY A 41 15.89 -16.07 8.24
N ASP A 42 16.77 -17.07 8.19
CA ASP A 42 17.84 -17.29 9.19
C ASP A 42 19.27 -17.35 8.61
N SER A 43 19.49 -16.99 7.34
CA SER A 43 20.86 -16.84 6.84
C SER A 43 21.34 -15.40 7.06
N SER A 44 22.10 -15.19 8.13
CA SER A 44 23.07 -14.08 8.19
C SER A 44 23.90 -14.09 6.91
N PRO A 45 24.08 -12.96 6.21
CA PRO A 45 24.94 -12.95 5.04
C PRO A 45 26.36 -13.25 5.50
N ALA A 46 26.96 -14.27 4.90
CA ALA A 46 28.38 -14.54 5.02
C ALA A 46 29.14 -13.24 4.72
N SER A 47 29.92 -12.83 5.71
CA SER A 47 30.86 -11.73 5.65
C SER A 47 31.87 -11.97 4.53
N GLU A 48 31.65 -11.36 3.37
CA GLU A 48 32.74 -10.96 2.50
C GLU A 48 33.18 -9.56 2.95
N ASP A 49 34.35 -9.55 3.56
CA ASP A 49 34.88 -8.44 4.35
C ASP A 49 35.29 -7.23 3.50
N SER A 50 35.12 -6.06 4.13
CA SER A 50 35.93 -4.85 3.94
C SER A 50 35.57 -3.87 2.81
N MET A 51 34.56 -3.02 3.05
CA MET A 51 34.74 -1.55 3.01
C MET A 51 33.55 -0.83 3.68
N GLY A 52 33.77 -0.19 4.83
CA GLY A 52 32.90 0.89 5.35
C GLY A 52 32.08 0.58 6.61
N CYS A 53 32.73 0.61 7.78
CA CYS A 53 32.08 0.57 9.11
C CYS A 53 31.24 1.83 9.44
N SER A 54 30.96 2.67 8.43
CA SER A 54 30.17 3.91 8.51
C SER A 54 28.67 3.64 8.28
N GLY A 55 28.34 2.74 7.34
CA GLY A 55 26.95 2.57 6.91
C GLY A 55 26.02 1.87 7.91
N GLY A 56 26.56 1.08 8.85
CA GLY A 56 25.77 0.40 9.88
C GLY A 56 25.29 1.32 11.01
N LYS A 57 25.98 2.44 11.25
CA LYS A 57 25.56 3.43 12.25
C LYS A 57 24.48 4.36 11.70
N ASP A 58 24.65 4.81 10.47
CA ASP A 58 23.67 5.65 9.76
C ASP A 58 22.32 4.91 9.63
N ALA A 59 22.39 3.61 9.33
CA ALA A 59 21.25 2.69 9.28
C ALA A 59 20.42 2.60 10.56
N LEU A 60 21.11 2.44 11.69
CA LEU A 60 20.50 2.37 13.02
C LEU A 60 19.85 3.71 13.38
N GLN A 61 20.52 4.82 13.05
CA GLN A 61 19.99 6.17 13.28
C GLN A 61 18.71 6.45 12.48
N GLU A 62 18.57 5.98 11.24
CA GLU A 62 17.35 6.19 10.45
C GLU A 62 16.12 5.51 11.08
N VAL A 63 16.27 4.27 11.56
CA VAL A 63 15.20 3.51 12.23
C VAL A 63 14.87 4.14 13.59
N GLU A 64 15.89 4.51 14.37
CA GLU A 64 15.70 5.18 15.66
C GLU A 64 15.00 6.54 15.49
N ALA A 65 15.38 7.34 14.49
CA ALA A 65 14.73 8.61 14.18
C ALA A 65 13.26 8.43 13.76
N LEU A 66 12.93 7.35 13.04
CA LEU A 66 11.53 7.02 12.74
C LEU A 66 10.75 6.68 14.01
N MET A 67 11.33 5.87 14.91
CA MET A 67 10.71 5.53 16.19
C MET A 67 10.50 6.76 17.08
N GLU A 68 11.46 7.68 17.10
CA GLU A 68 11.34 8.95 17.82
C GLU A 68 10.21 9.81 17.24
N ARG A 69 10.11 9.92 15.92
CA ARG A 69 8.98 10.61 15.26
C ARG A 69 7.63 9.98 15.61
N MET A 70 7.55 8.64 15.63
CA MET A 70 6.33 7.93 16.04
C MET A 70 5.94 8.26 17.48
N LYS A 71 6.91 8.30 18.41
CA LYS A 71 6.68 8.63 19.82
C LYS A 71 6.19 10.07 19.98
N LEU A 72 6.84 11.03 19.32
CA LEU A 72 6.47 12.45 19.37
C LEU A 72 5.05 12.68 18.84
N LEU A 73 4.68 12.02 17.72
CA LEU A 73 3.33 12.13 17.18
C LEU A 73 2.29 11.55 18.15
N GLN A 74 2.60 10.43 18.79
CA GLN A 74 1.73 9.81 19.78
C GLN A 74 1.52 10.70 21.03
N GLU A 75 2.56 11.40 21.47
CA GLU A 75 2.49 12.38 22.55
C GLU A 75 1.67 13.60 22.12
N SER A 76 1.90 14.15 20.93
CA SER A 76 1.14 15.31 20.41
C SER A 76 -0.36 15.04 20.26
N GLN A 77 -0.76 13.81 19.93
CA GLN A 77 -2.17 13.42 19.86
C GLN A 77 -2.83 13.39 21.24
N GLN A 78 -2.06 13.21 22.32
CA GLN A 78 -2.56 13.19 23.70
C GLN A 78 -2.67 14.60 24.31
N GLU A 79 -1.92 15.58 23.79
CA GLU A 79 -1.82 16.94 24.36
C GLU A 79 -2.96 17.90 23.92
N GLU A 80 -4.03 17.40 23.28
CA GLU A 80 -5.25 18.14 22.87
C GLU A 80 -5.05 19.40 21.98
N GLU A 81 -3.84 19.72 21.50
CA GLU A 81 -3.60 20.69 20.43
C GLU A 81 -3.98 20.09 19.06
N GLY A 82 -5.28 19.90 18.84
CA GLY A 82 -5.81 19.34 17.60
C GLY A 82 -5.63 20.27 16.40
N VAL A 83 -5.13 19.73 15.29
CA VAL A 83 -5.14 20.39 13.97
C VAL A 83 -6.59 20.64 13.55
N THR A 84 -6.90 21.81 13.01
CA THR A 84 -8.27 22.13 12.57
C THR A 84 -8.70 21.27 11.37
N GLN A 85 -9.99 20.99 11.20
CA GLN A 85 -10.49 20.21 10.04
C GLN A 85 -10.14 20.85 8.69
N GLU A 86 -10.12 22.19 8.60
CA GLU A 86 -9.74 22.92 7.39
C GLU A 86 -8.25 22.72 7.06
N GLU A 87 -7.40 22.73 8.08
CA GLU A 87 -5.98 22.45 7.91
C GLU A 87 -5.74 20.98 7.55
N MET A 88 -6.43 20.01 8.17
CA MET A 88 -6.36 18.60 7.79
C MET A 88 -6.76 18.38 6.33
N ALA A 89 -7.83 19.05 5.87
CA ALA A 89 -8.23 19.01 4.47
C ALA A 89 -7.16 19.59 3.53
N THR A 90 -6.49 20.67 3.95
CA THR A 90 -5.39 21.28 3.18
C THR A 90 -4.18 20.35 3.10
N ARG A 91 -3.80 19.71 4.23
CA ARG A 91 -2.73 18.72 4.28
C ARG A 91 -3.01 17.49 3.41
N PHE A 92 -4.27 17.04 3.35
CA PHE A 92 -4.66 16.00 2.41
C PHE A 92 -4.42 16.42 0.95
N GLU A 93 -4.86 17.61 0.54
CA GLU A 93 -4.66 18.08 -0.85
C GLU A 93 -3.17 18.28 -1.19
N LEU A 94 -2.35 18.67 -0.21
CA LEU A 94 -0.90 18.72 -0.33
C LEU A 94 -0.29 17.32 -0.54
N GLU A 95 -0.63 16.34 0.31
CA GLU A 95 -0.13 14.95 0.18
C GLU A 95 -0.56 14.33 -1.16
N LYS A 96 -1.82 14.57 -1.57
CA LYS A 96 -2.31 14.23 -2.91
C LYS A 96 -1.38 14.83 -3.97
N THR A 97 -1.11 16.14 -3.91
CA THR A 97 -0.27 16.81 -4.91
C THR A 97 1.18 16.33 -4.88
N GLU A 98 1.76 16.08 -3.71
CA GLU A 98 3.13 15.56 -3.56
C GLU A 98 3.27 14.16 -4.15
N SER A 99 2.23 13.33 -4.03
CA SER A 99 2.15 12.03 -4.71
C SER A 99 2.38 12.14 -6.22
N LEU A 100 2.08 13.27 -6.87
CA LEU A 100 2.42 13.47 -8.30
C LEU A 100 3.91 13.52 -8.57
N LEU A 101 4.69 14.16 -7.69
CA LEU A 101 6.14 14.37 -7.83
C LEU A 101 6.95 13.09 -7.59
N VAL A 102 6.26 12.04 -7.16
CA VAL A 102 6.76 10.70 -6.83
C VAL A 102 6.62 9.76 -8.05
N ALA A 103 6.15 10.27 -9.20
CA ALA A 103 6.05 9.49 -10.44
C ALA A 103 7.40 8.85 -10.81
N PRO A 104 7.43 7.57 -11.22
CA PRO A 104 8.67 6.93 -11.63
C PRO A 104 9.13 7.51 -12.98
N SER A 105 10.10 8.42 -12.94
CA SER A 105 10.54 9.17 -14.12
C SER A 105 11.29 8.35 -15.18
N ASP A 106 11.73 7.11 -14.86
CA ASP A 106 12.68 6.35 -15.69
C ASP A 106 12.28 4.87 -15.91
N LEU A 107 11.00 4.54 -15.95
CA LEU A 107 10.57 3.15 -16.17
C LEU A 107 10.28 2.93 -17.65
N ALA A 108 11.03 2.01 -18.27
CA ALA A 108 10.85 1.56 -19.64
C ALA A 108 9.36 1.28 -19.94
N GLU A 109 8.93 1.56 -21.17
CA GLU A 109 7.59 1.18 -21.64
C GLU A 109 7.43 -0.33 -21.53
N HIS A 110 6.76 -0.77 -20.46
CA HIS A 110 6.33 -2.15 -20.31
C HIS A 110 5.11 -2.34 -21.20
N SER A 111 5.33 -2.83 -22.42
CA SER A 111 4.25 -3.30 -23.28
C SER A 111 3.62 -4.56 -22.68
N LEU A 112 2.30 -4.58 -22.56
CA LEU A 112 1.55 -5.76 -22.15
C LEU A 112 1.86 -6.93 -23.09
N GLN A 113 1.94 -8.14 -22.55
CA GLN A 113 2.18 -9.31 -23.39
C GLN A 113 1.07 -9.46 -24.44
N PRO A 114 1.39 -9.70 -25.73
CA PRO A 114 0.39 -9.84 -26.79
C PRO A 114 -0.69 -10.89 -26.51
N SER A 115 -0.34 -11.94 -25.75
CA SER A 115 -1.24 -13.00 -25.31
C SER A 115 -2.34 -12.53 -24.34
N VAL A 116 -2.13 -11.41 -23.63
CA VAL A 116 -3.09 -10.86 -22.66
C VAL A 116 -3.96 -9.78 -23.27
N LEU A 117 -3.48 -9.11 -24.34
CA LEU A 117 -4.19 -8.00 -24.99
C LEU A 117 -5.58 -8.39 -25.51
N CYS A 118 -5.81 -9.66 -25.86
CA CYS A 118 -7.12 -10.14 -26.30
C CYS A 118 -8.19 -10.19 -25.19
N PHE A 119 -7.80 -10.03 -23.92
CA PHE A 119 -8.70 -10.02 -22.76
C PHE A 119 -8.98 -8.60 -22.23
N VAL A 120 -8.45 -7.55 -22.87
CA VAL A 120 -8.54 -6.15 -22.40
C VAL A 120 -9.11 -5.26 -23.50
N GLU A 121 -10.06 -4.39 -23.16
CA GLU A 121 -10.70 -3.49 -24.13
C GLU A 121 -9.87 -2.23 -24.43
N ASP A 122 -9.29 -1.61 -23.39
CA ASP A 122 -8.46 -0.40 -23.49
C ASP A 122 -7.12 -0.64 -22.75
N PRO A 123 -6.09 -1.17 -23.44
CA PRO A 123 -4.81 -1.54 -22.84
C PRO A 123 -4.03 -0.35 -22.26
N GLU A 124 -4.29 0.86 -22.75
CA GLU A 124 -3.62 2.09 -22.32
C GLU A 124 -4.34 2.76 -21.13
N PHE A 125 -5.50 2.23 -20.72
CA PHE A 125 -6.23 2.73 -19.55
C PHE A 125 -5.44 2.46 -18.26
N GLY A 126 -4.77 3.49 -17.78
CA GLY A 126 -4.03 3.47 -16.53
C GLY A 126 -4.70 4.22 -15.38
N TYR A 127 -4.04 4.18 -14.22
CA TYR A 127 -4.40 5.02 -13.08
C TYR A 127 -4.50 6.50 -13.50
N LYS A 128 -5.67 7.10 -13.27
CA LYS A 128 -5.91 8.54 -13.44
C LYS A 128 -5.66 9.22 -12.11
N ASP A 129 -4.66 10.11 -12.10
CA ASP A 129 -4.25 10.77 -10.87
C ASP A 129 -5.34 11.73 -10.36
N PHE A 130 -5.79 11.53 -9.11
CA PHE A 130 -6.86 12.28 -8.44
C PHE A 130 -6.46 13.73 -8.06
N THR A 131 -5.35 14.20 -8.60
CA THR A 131 -4.57 15.36 -8.15
C THR A 131 -4.38 16.43 -9.22
N ARG A 132 -4.64 16.11 -10.50
CA ARG A 132 -4.50 17.07 -11.60
C ARG A 132 -5.58 18.14 -11.47
N ARG A 133 -5.22 19.38 -11.13
CA ARG A 133 -6.16 20.52 -11.17
C ARG A 133 -6.67 20.70 -12.61
N GLY A 134 -7.98 20.55 -12.81
CA GLY A 134 -8.70 20.72 -14.07
C GLY A 134 -10.11 20.13 -14.00
N GLU A 135 -10.96 20.38 -15.02
CA GLU A 135 -12.37 19.90 -15.07
C GLU A 135 -12.53 18.36 -15.01
N GLN A 136 -11.44 17.60 -15.16
CA GLN A 136 -11.45 16.14 -15.14
C GLN A 136 -10.90 15.50 -13.85
N ALA A 137 -10.55 16.29 -12.83
CA ALA A 137 -10.13 15.73 -11.54
C ALA A 137 -11.36 15.12 -10.83
N PRO A 138 -11.37 13.81 -10.51
CA PRO A 138 -12.47 13.25 -9.73
C PRO A 138 -12.53 13.95 -8.36
N PRO A 139 -13.73 14.27 -7.85
CA PRO A 139 -13.85 14.92 -6.55
C PRO A 139 -13.28 14.03 -5.45
N THR A 140 -12.62 14.65 -4.47
CA THR A 140 -12.15 13.98 -3.26
C THR A 140 -13.32 13.24 -2.60
N PHE A 141 -13.14 11.94 -2.36
CA PHE A 141 -14.12 11.09 -1.71
C PHE A 141 -13.87 11.12 -0.19
N ARG A 142 -14.78 11.74 0.56
CA ARG A 142 -14.76 11.69 2.02
C ARG A 142 -15.18 10.29 2.48
N ALA A 143 -14.32 9.61 3.24
CA ALA A 143 -14.56 8.26 3.71
C ALA A 143 -15.87 8.15 4.50
N GLN A 144 -16.20 9.18 5.28
CA GLN A 144 -17.42 9.28 6.09
C GLN A 144 -18.71 9.25 5.24
N ASP A 145 -18.67 9.65 3.98
CA ASP A 145 -19.83 9.60 3.09
C ASP A 145 -20.21 8.16 2.73
N TYR A 146 -19.26 7.22 2.78
CA TYR A 146 -19.47 5.81 2.45
C TYR A 146 -18.32 4.93 3.00
N THR A 147 -18.39 4.58 4.28
CA THR A 147 -17.39 3.72 4.94
C THR A 147 -17.62 2.23 4.65
N TRP A 148 -16.58 1.42 4.85
CA TRP A 148 -16.73 -0.04 4.82
C TRP A 148 -17.66 -0.53 5.93
N GLU A 149 -17.43 -0.05 7.16
CA GLU A 149 -18.14 -0.49 8.37
C GLU A 149 -19.64 -0.19 8.32
N ASP A 150 -20.03 1.05 7.95
CA ASP A 150 -21.43 1.44 7.99
C ASP A 150 -22.20 1.05 6.71
N HIS A 151 -21.52 1.01 5.55
CA HIS A 151 -22.18 0.88 4.26
C HIS A 151 -21.71 -0.33 3.44
N GLY A 152 -20.40 -0.40 3.17
CA GLY A 152 -19.81 -1.38 2.24
C GLY A 152 -20.07 -2.84 2.67
N TYR A 153 -19.78 -3.15 3.93
CA TYR A 153 -19.99 -4.46 4.53
C TYR A 153 -21.46 -4.89 4.45
N SER A 154 -22.37 -4.03 4.92
CA SER A 154 -23.81 -4.30 4.93
C SER A 154 -24.34 -4.59 3.52
N LEU A 155 -23.91 -3.82 2.52
CA LEU A 155 -24.32 -4.04 1.13
C LEU A 155 -23.81 -5.38 0.58
N ILE A 156 -22.53 -5.71 0.77
CA ILE A 156 -21.99 -6.99 0.30
C ILE A 156 -22.68 -8.14 1.02
N ASN A 157 -22.82 -8.09 2.34
CA ASN A 157 -23.41 -9.19 3.11
C ASN A 157 -24.87 -9.46 2.71
N ARG A 158 -25.60 -8.41 2.30
CA ARG A 158 -26.96 -8.55 1.77
C ARG A 158 -27.01 -9.15 0.36
N LEU A 159 -26.06 -8.82 -0.53
CA LEU A 159 -26.09 -9.20 -1.95
C LEU A 159 -25.24 -10.43 -2.28
N TYR A 160 -24.26 -10.76 -1.45
CA TYR A 160 -23.38 -11.91 -1.58
C TYR A 160 -22.99 -12.41 -0.18
N PRO A 161 -23.92 -13.14 0.48
CA PRO A 161 -23.73 -13.65 1.83
C PRO A 161 -22.47 -14.53 1.96
N ASP A 162 -21.95 -14.68 3.17
CA ASP A 162 -20.70 -15.39 3.54
C ASP A 162 -19.43 -14.67 3.10
N VAL A 163 -19.38 -14.11 1.89
CA VAL A 163 -18.19 -13.39 1.39
C VAL A 163 -18.02 -12.02 2.04
N GLY A 164 -19.11 -11.38 2.44
CA GLY A 164 -19.05 -10.13 3.21
C GLY A 164 -18.24 -10.29 4.50
N GLN A 165 -18.49 -11.36 5.25
CA GLN A 165 -17.75 -11.69 6.47
C GLN A 165 -16.28 -12.00 6.19
N LEU A 166 -15.99 -12.85 5.18
CA LEU A 166 -14.61 -13.18 4.82
C LEU A 166 -13.78 -11.95 4.41
N LEU A 167 -14.40 -10.99 3.70
CA LEU A 167 -13.74 -9.73 3.34
C LEU A 167 -13.46 -8.85 4.55
N ASP A 168 -14.45 -8.73 5.46
CA ASP A 168 -14.30 -7.95 6.67
C ASP A 168 -13.19 -8.50 7.58
N GLU A 169 -13.22 -9.81 7.83
CA GLU A 169 -12.18 -10.51 8.58
C GLU A 169 -10.80 -10.33 7.94
N LYS A 170 -10.71 -10.42 6.61
CA LYS A 170 -9.46 -10.22 5.88
C LYS A 170 -8.90 -8.81 6.04
N PHE A 171 -9.74 -7.77 5.90
CA PHE A 171 -9.32 -6.38 6.11
C PHE A 171 -8.87 -6.15 7.55
N GLN A 172 -9.62 -6.64 8.54
CA GLN A 172 -9.28 -6.49 9.96
C GLN A 172 -8.00 -7.23 10.33
N VAL A 173 -7.80 -8.46 9.85
CA VAL A 173 -6.60 -9.24 10.11
C VAL A 173 -5.36 -8.51 9.58
N VAL A 174 -5.39 -8.03 8.34
CA VAL A 174 -4.24 -7.36 7.74
C VAL A 174 -4.01 -5.98 8.34
N TYR A 175 -5.07 -5.20 8.59
CA TYR A 175 -4.94 -3.87 9.20
C TYR A 175 -4.33 -3.97 10.59
N ASN A 176 -4.76 -4.94 11.40
CA ASN A 176 -4.32 -5.12 12.79
C ASN A 176 -3.07 -5.98 12.95
N LEU A 177 -2.57 -6.61 11.88
CA LEU A 177 -1.38 -7.45 11.92
C LEU A 177 -0.19 -6.65 12.46
N THR A 178 0.39 -7.10 13.56
CA THR A 178 1.60 -6.54 14.14
C THR A 178 2.37 -7.62 14.88
N TYR A 179 3.69 -7.61 14.70
CA TYR A 179 4.60 -8.40 15.53
C TYR A 179 5.18 -7.57 16.68
N ASN A 180 4.75 -6.31 16.80
CA ASN A 180 5.31 -5.31 17.71
C ASN A 180 6.83 -5.16 17.53
N THR A 181 7.29 -5.22 16.29
CA THR A 181 8.68 -5.10 15.90
C THR A 181 8.84 -4.04 14.81
N ILE A 182 9.98 -3.36 14.82
CA ILE A 182 10.42 -2.49 13.73
C ILE A 182 11.91 -2.76 13.47
N ALA A 183 12.22 -3.34 12.31
CA ALA A 183 13.55 -3.84 11.97
C ALA A 183 14.13 -4.80 13.03
N MET A 184 15.10 -4.32 13.81
CA MET A 184 15.78 -5.04 14.90
C MET A 184 15.16 -4.78 16.29
N HIS A 185 14.28 -3.78 16.43
CA HIS A 185 13.65 -3.42 17.69
C HIS A 185 12.39 -4.23 17.95
N CYS A 186 12.17 -4.61 19.20
CA CYS A 186 11.01 -5.36 19.68
C CYS A 186 10.24 -4.54 20.72
N GLY A 187 8.95 -4.86 20.91
CA GLY A 187 8.09 -4.16 21.87
C GLY A 187 7.65 -2.76 21.42
N VAL A 188 7.61 -2.51 20.11
CA VAL A 188 7.26 -1.22 19.51
C VAL A 188 5.84 -1.27 18.96
N ASP A 189 4.97 -0.34 19.35
CA ASP A 189 3.67 -0.18 18.70
C ASP A 189 3.85 0.45 17.31
N THR A 190 3.41 -0.27 16.28
CA THR A 190 3.50 0.14 14.88
C THR A 190 2.17 0.63 14.30
N SER A 191 1.13 0.76 15.13
CA SER A 191 -0.22 1.18 14.72
C SER A 191 -0.22 2.45 13.86
N MET A 192 0.49 3.49 14.29
CA MET A 192 0.61 4.76 13.55
C MET A 192 1.26 4.58 12.18
N LEU A 193 2.34 3.81 12.10
CA LEU A 193 3.04 3.55 10.85
C LEU A 193 2.18 2.75 9.86
N ARG A 194 1.49 1.72 10.36
CA ARG A 194 0.55 0.90 9.55
C ARG A 194 -0.63 1.73 9.06
N ARG A 195 -1.20 2.58 9.94
CA ARG A 195 -2.27 3.52 9.59
C ARG A 195 -1.83 4.53 8.53
N ALA A 196 -0.61 5.05 8.62
CA ALA A 196 -0.06 5.96 7.63
C ALA A 196 0.10 5.30 6.26
N ILE A 197 0.56 4.04 6.19
CA ILE A 197 0.64 3.26 4.94
C ILE A 197 -0.75 3.08 4.35
N TRP A 198 -1.72 2.64 5.15
CA TRP A 198 -3.11 2.42 4.71
C TRP A 198 -3.75 3.70 4.17
N ASN A 199 -3.65 4.79 4.94
CA ASN A 199 -4.24 6.08 4.59
C ASN A 199 -3.53 6.74 3.40
N TYR A 200 -2.24 6.49 3.21
CA TYR A 200 -1.52 6.92 2.01
C TYR A 200 -2.03 6.20 0.75
N VAL A 201 -2.23 4.88 0.80
CA VAL A 201 -2.82 4.14 -0.33
C VAL A 201 -4.23 4.67 -0.66
N HIS A 202 -5.06 4.87 0.36
CA HIS A 202 -6.38 5.47 0.19
C HIS A 202 -6.32 6.90 -0.38
N CYS A 203 -5.36 7.72 0.05
CA CYS A 203 -5.11 9.06 -0.49
C CYS A 203 -4.74 9.01 -1.98
N VAL A 204 -3.91 8.05 -2.40
CA VAL A 204 -3.61 7.80 -3.82
C VAL A 204 -4.90 7.51 -4.60
N PHE A 205 -5.87 6.80 -4.02
CA PHE A 205 -7.19 6.58 -4.64
C PHE A 205 -8.22 7.68 -4.33
N GLY A 206 -7.79 8.85 -3.84
CA GLY A 206 -8.65 10.01 -3.61
C GLY A 206 -9.59 9.92 -2.42
N ILE A 207 -9.37 8.96 -1.51
CA ILE A 207 -10.16 8.77 -0.29
C ILE A 207 -9.53 9.54 0.87
N ARG A 208 -10.31 10.44 1.49
CA ARG A 208 -9.90 11.26 2.62
C ARG A 208 -10.61 10.85 3.90
N TYR A 209 -9.84 10.65 4.98
CA TYR A 209 -10.34 10.52 6.34
C TYR A 209 -10.29 11.89 7.05
N ASP A 210 -11.45 12.44 7.40
CA ASP A 210 -11.54 13.76 8.05
C ASP A 210 -10.97 13.81 9.48
N ASP A 211 -10.76 12.66 10.12
CA ASP A 211 -10.19 12.49 11.46
C ASP A 211 -8.69 12.16 11.46
N TYR A 212 -8.05 12.19 10.28
CA TYR A 212 -6.64 11.83 10.13
C TYR A 212 -5.79 13.00 9.65
N ASP A 213 -4.70 13.27 10.35
CA ASP A 213 -3.70 14.25 9.93
C ASP A 213 -2.77 13.65 8.87
N TYR A 214 -3.00 14.02 7.61
CA TYR A 214 -2.14 13.60 6.49
C TYR A 214 -0.71 14.14 6.57
N GLY A 215 -0.41 15.09 7.47
CA GLY A 215 0.95 15.45 7.83
C GLY A 215 1.75 14.28 8.44
N GLU A 216 1.09 13.32 9.11
CA GLU A 216 1.72 12.10 9.63
C GLU A 216 2.35 11.26 8.51
N VAL A 217 1.75 11.25 7.32
CA VAL A 217 2.24 10.48 6.16
C VAL A 217 3.62 10.96 5.75
N ASN A 218 3.82 12.28 5.69
CA ASN A 218 5.11 12.90 5.36
C ASN A 218 6.18 12.70 6.43
N GLN A 219 5.78 12.57 7.69
CA GLN A 219 6.71 12.36 8.80
C GLN A 219 7.12 10.89 8.95
N LEU A 220 6.25 9.96 8.58
CA LEU A 220 6.45 8.53 8.80
C LEU A 220 6.92 7.77 7.54
N LEU A 221 6.48 8.17 6.34
CA LEU A 221 6.81 7.48 5.09
C LEU A 221 7.91 8.23 4.33
N GLU A 222 9.09 7.62 4.26
CA GLU A 222 10.17 8.12 3.42
C GLU A 222 9.78 8.15 1.93
N ARG A 223 10.41 9.04 1.15
CA ARG A 223 10.10 9.22 -0.27
C ARG A 223 10.23 7.92 -1.08
N SER A 224 11.27 7.12 -0.85
CA SER A 224 11.47 5.82 -1.53
C SER A 224 10.32 4.84 -1.28
N LEU A 225 9.79 4.81 -0.06
CA LEU A 225 8.65 3.98 0.30
C LEU A 225 7.37 4.49 -0.39
N LYS A 226 7.15 5.80 -0.43
CA LYS A 226 6.02 6.41 -1.17
C LYS A 226 6.06 6.06 -2.66
N ILE A 227 7.24 6.17 -3.29
CA ILE A 227 7.46 5.75 -4.70
C ILE A 227 7.07 4.28 -4.87
N TYR A 228 7.61 3.40 -4.02
CA TYR A 228 7.33 1.97 -4.09
C TYR A 228 5.83 1.67 -3.93
N ILE A 229 5.18 2.20 -2.89
CA ILE A 229 3.75 2.00 -2.64
C ILE A 229 2.91 2.48 -3.83
N LYS A 230 3.15 3.69 -4.34
CA LYS A 230 2.39 4.23 -5.47
C LYS A 230 2.59 3.37 -6.73
N THR A 231 3.82 2.94 -7.02
CA THR A 231 4.08 2.06 -8.16
C THR A 231 3.37 0.72 -8.00
N VAL A 232 3.51 0.04 -6.87
CA VAL A 232 2.86 -1.27 -6.67
C VAL A 232 1.33 -1.16 -6.70
N ALA A 233 0.75 -0.06 -6.20
CA ALA A 233 -0.69 0.14 -6.20
C ALA A 233 -1.27 0.54 -7.57
N CYS A 234 -0.56 1.36 -8.35
CA CYS A 234 -1.09 1.99 -9.57
C CYS A 234 -0.52 1.44 -10.88
N TYR A 235 0.73 0.98 -10.85
CA TYR A 235 1.51 0.50 -12.01
C TYR A 235 2.37 -0.72 -11.60
N PRO A 236 1.76 -1.79 -11.05
CA PRO A 236 2.49 -2.91 -10.47
C PRO A 236 3.49 -3.54 -11.45
N GLU A 237 3.17 -3.59 -12.74
CA GLU A 237 4.02 -4.10 -13.82
C GLU A 237 5.36 -3.38 -13.96
N LYS A 238 5.48 -2.15 -13.44
CA LYS A 238 6.71 -1.36 -13.46
C LYS A 238 7.53 -1.53 -12.18
N THR A 239 7.13 -2.39 -11.25
CA THR A 239 7.88 -2.62 -10.01
C THR A 239 9.22 -3.28 -10.32
N THR A 240 10.31 -2.72 -9.80
CA THR A 240 11.67 -3.25 -10.03
C THR A 240 12.34 -3.68 -8.73
N LYS A 241 13.29 -4.63 -8.83
CA LYS A 241 14.15 -5.05 -7.70
C LYS A 241 14.91 -3.87 -7.09
N ARG A 242 15.31 -2.88 -7.90
CA ARG A 242 15.98 -1.66 -7.43
C ARG A 242 15.07 -0.85 -6.50
N MET A 243 13.81 -0.64 -6.89
CA MET A 243 12.83 0.05 -6.05
C MET A 243 12.63 -0.70 -4.73
N TYR A 244 12.45 -2.03 -4.80
CA TYR A 244 12.30 -2.87 -3.60
C TYR A 244 13.49 -2.80 -2.65
N ALA A 245 14.72 -2.75 -3.18
CA ALA A 245 15.94 -2.66 -2.38
C ALA A 245 16.19 -1.24 -1.82
N GLN A 246 15.65 -0.20 -2.45
CA GLN A 246 15.99 1.19 -2.13
C GLN A 246 15.29 1.72 -0.88
N PHE A 247 14.04 1.33 -0.63
CA PHE A 247 13.29 1.74 0.56
C PHE A 247 13.58 0.82 1.75
N TRP A 248 13.51 1.36 2.97
CA TRP A 248 13.65 0.60 4.22
C TRP A 248 14.79 -0.43 4.16
N ARG A 249 15.99 0.04 3.87
CA ARG A 249 17.17 -0.80 3.60
C ARG A 249 17.55 -1.69 4.79
N HIS A 250 17.13 -1.28 5.99
CA HIS A 250 17.48 -1.91 7.27
C HIS A 250 16.34 -2.74 7.86
N PHE A 251 15.18 -2.77 7.20
CA PHE A 251 14.06 -3.59 7.59
C PHE A 251 14.17 -5.00 7.00
N LYS A 252 13.57 -5.96 7.69
CA LYS A 252 13.51 -7.35 7.26
C LYS A 252 12.66 -7.50 6.01
N HIS A 253 12.96 -8.51 5.19
CA HIS A 253 12.11 -8.86 4.05
C HIS A 253 10.68 -9.19 4.47
N SER A 254 10.47 -9.80 5.64
CA SER A 254 9.14 -10.06 6.18
C SER A 254 8.33 -8.77 6.38
N GLU A 255 8.97 -7.68 6.79
CA GLU A 255 8.32 -6.37 6.96
C GLU A 255 7.99 -5.73 5.61
N LYS A 256 8.82 -5.93 4.59
CA LYS A 256 8.51 -5.52 3.22
C LYS A 256 7.33 -6.30 2.62
N VAL A 257 7.23 -7.60 2.91
CA VAL A 257 6.03 -8.39 2.55
C VAL A 257 4.81 -7.90 3.33
N HIS A 258 4.97 -7.53 4.60
CA HIS A 258 3.90 -6.96 5.41
C HIS A 258 3.37 -5.64 4.82
N ILE A 259 4.23 -4.75 4.30
CA ILE A 259 3.78 -3.56 3.55
C ILE A 259 2.91 -3.95 2.35
N ASN A 260 3.29 -5.00 1.62
CA ASN A 260 2.52 -5.47 0.47
C ASN A 260 1.13 -6.00 0.87
N LEU A 261 1.00 -6.63 2.05
CA LEU A 261 -0.30 -7.02 2.60
C LEU A 261 -1.17 -5.78 2.88
N LEU A 262 -0.65 -4.78 3.59
CA LEU A 262 -1.38 -3.53 3.86
C LEU A 262 -1.80 -2.84 2.56
N LEU A 263 -0.88 -2.76 1.60
CA LEU A 263 -1.11 -2.12 0.30
C LEU A 263 -2.20 -2.82 -0.50
N LEU A 264 -2.14 -4.15 -0.61
CA LEU A 264 -3.08 -4.90 -1.44
C LEU A 264 -4.51 -4.80 -0.87
N GLU A 265 -4.63 -4.86 0.46
CA GLU A 265 -5.93 -4.80 1.13
C GLU A 265 -6.51 -3.38 1.10
N ALA A 266 -5.71 -2.35 1.35
CA ALA A 266 -6.13 -0.96 1.19
C ALA A 266 -6.56 -0.65 -0.26
N ARG A 267 -5.80 -1.13 -1.26
CA ARG A 267 -6.17 -1.00 -2.68
C ARG A 267 -7.51 -1.69 -2.97
N MET A 268 -7.68 -2.92 -2.49
CA MET A 268 -8.92 -3.68 -2.70
C MET A 268 -10.12 -3.00 -2.04
N GLN A 269 -9.97 -2.54 -0.79
CA GLN A 269 -11.02 -1.86 -0.05
C GLN A 269 -11.42 -0.56 -0.77
N ALA A 270 -10.47 0.28 -1.19
CA ALA A 270 -10.76 1.50 -1.93
C ALA A 270 -11.57 1.23 -3.22
N ALA A 271 -11.14 0.25 -4.03
CA ALA A 271 -11.84 -0.10 -5.26
C ALA A 271 -13.26 -0.62 -5.01
N LEU A 272 -13.44 -1.45 -3.97
CA LEU A 272 -14.76 -1.92 -3.57
C LEU A 272 -15.65 -0.79 -3.08
N LEU A 273 -15.14 0.14 -2.27
CA LEU A 273 -15.95 1.27 -1.76
C LEU A 273 -16.50 2.12 -2.91
N TYR A 274 -15.68 2.45 -3.92
CA TYR A 274 -16.17 3.17 -5.10
C TYR A 274 -17.26 2.39 -5.85
N ALA A 275 -17.03 1.10 -6.11
CA ALA A 275 -17.98 0.27 -6.84
C ALA A 275 -19.30 0.08 -6.08
N LEU A 276 -19.23 -0.19 -4.77
CA LEU A 276 -20.39 -0.38 -3.91
C LEU A 276 -21.18 0.91 -3.70
N ARG A 277 -20.50 2.05 -3.58
CA ARG A 277 -21.15 3.37 -3.54
C ARG A 277 -21.94 3.62 -4.83
N ALA A 278 -21.40 3.25 -5.99
CA ALA A 278 -22.11 3.35 -7.26
C ALA A 278 -23.33 2.41 -7.31
N VAL A 279 -23.20 1.17 -6.81
CA VAL A 279 -24.33 0.23 -6.69
C VAL A 279 -25.41 0.80 -5.77
N THR A 280 -25.05 1.31 -4.59
CA THR A 280 -26.01 1.93 -3.66
C THR A 280 -26.77 3.08 -4.32
N ARG A 281 -26.05 3.98 -5.00
CA ARG A 281 -26.66 5.10 -5.74
C ARG A 281 -27.57 4.67 -6.89
N TYR A 282 -27.35 3.50 -7.48
CA TYR A 282 -28.22 2.96 -8.51
C TYR A 282 -29.49 2.32 -7.91
N MET A 283 -29.38 1.76 -6.71
CA MET A 283 -30.50 1.13 -6.01
C MET A 283 -31.46 2.15 -5.37
N THR A 284 -31.02 3.38 -5.15
CA THR A 284 -31.78 4.50 -4.56
C THR A 284 -32.21 5.50 -5.62
#